data_AF-A0A4Y7U4F7-F1
#
_entry.id   AF-A0A4Y7U4F7-F1
#
_cell.length_a   1.000
_cell.length_b   1.000
_cell.length_c   1.000
_cell.angle_alpha   90.00
_cell.angle_beta   90.00
_cell.angle_gamma   90.00
#
_symmetry.space_group_name_H-M   'P 1'
#
loop_
_entity.id
_entity.type
_entity.pdbx_description
1 polymer ?
#
loop_
_entity_poly.entity_id
_entity_poly.type
_entity_poly.pdbx_seq_one_letter_code
_entity_poly.pdbx_strand_id
1 'polypeptide(L)'
;NELPVVKMLQKPAVIGDSIPAEQIALALGISLEDLDVRNFAPVIVKTEVAHAMIPIQNIEILNLIKPDNKLLIQLSKQYDFEGFYCFAFTGEKNGTMVQTRFFNP
;
A
#
# COMPACT_ATOMS: atom_id res chain seq x y z
N ASN A 1 25.44 10.54 18.16
CA ASN A 1 24.69 11.70 17.68
C ASN A 1 23.25 11.29 17.42
N GLU A 2 22.35 11.51 18.37
CA GLU A 2 20.93 11.36 18.12
C GLU A 2 20.45 12.60 17.37
N LEU A 3 19.94 12.39 16.15
CA LEU A 3 19.33 13.46 15.37
C LEU A 3 18.05 13.92 16.08
N PRO A 4 17.70 15.21 16.04
CA PRO A 4 16.44 15.69 16.60
C PRO A 4 15.24 15.03 15.89
N VAL A 5 14.28 14.53 16.68
CA VAL A 5 13.06 13.90 16.18
C VAL A 5 11.92 14.90 16.18
N VAL A 6 11.34 15.15 15.01
CA VAL A 6 10.12 15.96 14.87
C VAL A 6 8.91 15.02 14.78
N LYS A 7 7.87 15.31 15.55
CA LYS A 7 6.60 14.56 15.55
C LYS A 7 5.47 15.47 15.08
N MET A 8 4.59 14.95 14.23
CA MET A 8 3.40 15.65 13.77
C MET A 8 2.16 14.81 14.05
N LEU A 9 1.18 15.39 14.73
CA LEU A 9 -0.10 14.75 14.94
C LEU A 9 -0.90 14.79 13.63
N GLN A 10 -1.35 13.62 13.17
CA GLN A 10 -2.30 13.51 12.08
C GLN A 10 -3.73 13.38 12.61
N LYS A 11 -4.71 13.61 11.73
CA LYS A 11 -6.11 13.26 12.00
C LYS A 11 -6.28 11.75 12.23
N PRO A 12 -7.31 11.33 12.98
CA PRO A 12 -7.63 9.93 13.18
C PRO A 12 -7.78 9.18 11.85
N ALA A 13 -7.32 7.92 11.81
CA ALA A 13 -7.48 7.09 10.63
C ALA A 13 -8.94 6.70 10.42
N VAL A 14 -9.41 6.85 9.20
CA VAL A 14 -10.68 6.33 8.69
C VAL A 14 -10.35 5.22 7.69
N ILE A 15 -10.93 4.04 7.91
CA ILE A 15 -10.85 2.90 7.00
C ILE A 15 -12.09 2.96 6.10
N GLY A 16 -11.87 3.02 4.80
CA GLY A 16 -12.90 3.06 3.77
C GLY A 16 -13.10 1.69 3.11
N ASP A 17 -13.47 1.73 1.84
CA ASP A 17 -13.82 0.54 1.07
C ASP A 17 -12.60 -0.36 0.79
N SER A 18 -12.89 -1.66 0.65
CA SER A 18 -11.94 -2.63 0.13
C SER A 18 -11.93 -2.62 -1.40
N ILE A 19 -10.75 -2.80 -2.00
CA ILE A 19 -10.59 -2.96 -3.45
C ILE A 19 -10.42 -4.46 -3.74
N PRO A 20 -11.12 -5.03 -4.74
CA PRO A 20 -10.93 -6.42 -5.13
C PRO A 20 -9.47 -6.72 -5.48
N ALA A 21 -8.93 -7.81 -4.93
CA ALA A 21 -7.53 -8.18 -5.09
C ALA A 21 -7.16 -8.40 -6.57
N GLU A 22 -8.10 -8.86 -7.39
CA GLU A 22 -7.92 -9.09 -8.82
C GLU A 22 -7.60 -7.79 -9.57
N GLN A 23 -8.27 -6.69 -9.19
CA GLN A 23 -8.04 -5.38 -9.80
C GLN A 23 -6.65 -4.84 -9.43
N ILE A 24 -6.25 -5.04 -8.16
CA ILE A 24 -4.94 -4.62 -7.66
C ILE A 24 -3.81 -5.44 -8.29
N ALA A 25 -3.93 -6.77 -8.31
CA ALA A 25 -2.92 -7.66 -8.88
C ALA A 25 -2.67 -7.32 -10.36
N LEU A 26 -3.75 -7.13 -11.14
CA LEU A 26 -3.68 -6.71 -12.53
C LEU A 26 -2.97 -5.35 -12.68
N ALA A 27 -3.36 -4.35 -11.88
CA ALA A 27 -2.79 -3.00 -11.98
C ALA A 27 -1.33 -2.91 -11.52
N LEU A 28 -0.90 -3.77 -10.60
CA LEU A 28 0.48 -3.84 -10.11
C LEU A 28 1.37 -4.79 -10.93
N GLY A 29 0.80 -5.58 -11.84
CA GLY A 29 1.52 -6.54 -12.66
C GLY A 29 2.07 -7.73 -11.85
N ILE A 30 1.31 -8.18 -10.84
CA ILE A 30 1.66 -9.30 -9.95
C ILE A 30 0.53 -10.35 -9.96
N SER A 31 0.77 -11.50 -9.35
CA SER A 31 -0.24 -12.54 -9.20
C SER A 31 -1.19 -12.27 -8.02
N LEU A 32 -2.29 -13.01 -7.93
CA LEU A 32 -3.22 -12.88 -6.81
C LEU A 32 -2.62 -13.45 -5.52
N GLU A 33 -1.84 -14.52 -5.65
CA GLU A 33 -1.13 -15.20 -4.57
C GLU A 33 -0.12 -14.26 -3.89
N ASP A 34 0.44 -13.32 -4.64
CA ASP A 34 1.36 -12.29 -4.14
C ASP A 34 0.67 -11.29 -3.17
N LEU A 35 -0.66 -11.23 -3.16
CA LEU A 35 -1.48 -10.42 -2.26
C LEU A 35 -2.04 -11.22 -1.07
N ASP A 36 -1.90 -12.55 -1.07
CA ASP A 36 -2.44 -13.41 0.00
C ASP A 36 -1.56 -13.35 1.25
N VAL A 37 -1.82 -12.35 2.08
CA VAL A 37 -1.07 -12.08 3.31
C VAL A 37 -2.01 -12.00 4.49
N ARG A 38 -1.97 -13.02 5.35
CA ARG A 38 -2.69 -13.02 6.64
C ARG A 38 -4.19 -12.71 6.52
N ASN A 39 -4.83 -13.06 5.39
CA ASN A 39 -6.20 -12.71 5.06
C ASN A 39 -6.50 -11.20 5.03
N PHE A 40 -5.49 -10.37 4.76
CA PHE A 40 -5.69 -8.93 4.60
C PHE A 40 -6.18 -8.61 3.19
N ALA A 41 -7.18 -7.74 3.12
CA ALA A 41 -7.67 -7.19 1.88
C ALA A 41 -6.99 -5.85 1.57
N PRO A 42 -6.81 -5.49 0.30
CA PRO A 42 -6.54 -4.11 -0.11
C PRO A 42 -7.65 -3.18 0.38
N VAL A 43 -7.29 -2.12 1.11
CA VAL A 43 -8.27 -1.18 1.70
C VAL A 43 -7.83 0.27 1.57
N ILE A 44 -8.80 1.17 1.46
CA ILE A 44 -8.52 2.60 1.45
C ILE A 44 -8.44 3.09 2.89
N VAL A 45 -7.39 3.85 3.21
CA VAL A 45 -7.16 4.43 4.53
C VAL A 45 -6.86 5.91 4.38
N LYS A 46 -7.47 6.72 5.26
CA LYS A 46 -7.34 8.18 5.24
C LYS A 46 -7.07 8.72 6.63
N THR A 47 -6.02 9.50 6.79
CA THR A 47 -5.86 10.40 7.95
C THR A 47 -6.19 11.83 7.52
N GLU A 48 -5.59 12.31 6.43
CA GLU A 48 -5.96 13.56 5.75
C GLU A 48 -6.30 13.29 4.28
N VAL A 49 -5.40 12.59 3.61
CA VAL A 49 -5.51 12.20 2.19
C VAL A 49 -5.68 10.69 2.13
N ALA A 50 -6.61 10.23 1.29
CA ALA A 50 -6.91 8.81 1.13
C ALA A 50 -5.83 8.11 0.29
N HIS A 51 -5.41 6.94 0.73
CA HIS A 51 -4.47 6.08 0.01
C HIS A 51 -4.92 4.62 0.13
N ALA A 52 -4.65 3.82 -0.89
CA ALA A 52 -4.85 2.38 -0.84
C ALA A 52 -3.67 1.70 -0.13
N MET A 53 -3.98 0.90 0.89
CA MET A 53 -3.02 0.06 1.62
C MET A 53 -3.06 -1.35 1.04
N ILE A 54 -1.96 -1.76 0.40
CA ILE A 54 -1.90 -3.02 -0.35
C ILE A 54 -0.90 -3.96 0.34
N PRO A 55 -1.35 -5.05 0.96
CA PRO A 55 -0.45 -6.04 1.52
C PRO A 55 0.21 -6.85 0.41
N ILE A 56 1.53 -7.00 0.48
CA ILE A 56 2.36 -7.78 -0.44
C ILE A 56 3.06 -8.88 0.36
N GLN A 57 3.12 -10.09 -0.20
CA GLN A 57 3.59 -11.28 0.51
C GLN A 57 5.02 -11.15 1.04
N ASN A 58 5.93 -10.56 0.26
CA ASN A 58 7.31 -10.36 0.66
C ASN A 58 7.99 -9.19 -0.06
N ILE A 59 9.22 -8.89 0.36
CA ILE A 59 10.01 -7.77 -0.11
C ILE A 59 10.48 -7.99 -1.55
N GLU A 60 10.75 -9.24 -1.93
CA GLU A 60 11.19 -9.62 -3.26
C GLU A 60 10.13 -9.24 -4.30
N ILE A 61 8.88 -9.64 -4.06
CA ILE A 61 7.74 -9.25 -4.90
C ILE A 61 7.57 -7.73 -4.89
N LEU A 62 7.58 -7.10 -3.71
CA LEU A 62 7.42 -5.66 -3.57
C LEU A 62 8.39 -4.90 -4.49
N ASN A 63 9.66 -5.31 -4.53
CA ASN A 63 10.68 -4.68 -5.37
C ASN A 63 10.54 -4.97 -6.87
N LEU A 64 9.86 -6.05 -7.25
CA LEU A 64 9.61 -6.43 -8.64
C LEU A 64 8.35 -5.80 -9.24
N ILE A 65 7.47 -5.21 -8.43
CA ILE A 65 6.24 -4.52 -8.90
C ILE A 65 6.58 -3.52 -10.01
N LYS A 66 5.89 -3.67 -11.14
CA LYS A 66 5.90 -2.81 -12.32
C LYS A 66 4.46 -2.43 -12.66
N PRO A 67 3.96 -1.30 -12.12
CA PRO A 67 2.56 -0.96 -12.26
C PRO A 67 2.19 -0.53 -13.68
N ASP A 68 0.95 -0.81 -14.07
CA ASP A 68 0.30 -0.15 -15.20
C ASP A 68 -0.33 1.17 -14.73
N ASN A 69 0.33 2.29 -15.04
CA ASN A 69 -0.14 3.61 -14.64
C ASN A 69 -1.56 3.93 -15.11
N LYS A 70 -2.01 3.41 -16.26
CA LYS A 70 -3.38 3.67 -16.74
C LYS A 70 -4.40 2.99 -15.84
N LEU A 71 -4.13 1.74 -15.45
CA LEU A 71 -5.01 1.00 -14.53
C LEU A 71 -4.98 1.62 -13.13
N LEU A 72 -3.81 2.04 -12.64
CA LEU A 72 -3.72 2.72 -11.35
C LEU A 72 -4.51 4.04 -11.32
N ILE A 73 -4.45 4.86 -12.38
CA ILE A 73 -5.24 6.10 -12.51
C ILE A 73 -6.75 5.81 -12.55
N GLN A 74 -7.15 4.73 -13.23
CA GLN A 74 -8.56 4.33 -13.28
C GLN A 74 -9.07 3.94 -11.89
N LEU A 75 -8.29 3.13 -11.16
CA LEU A 75 -8.65 2.71 -9.80
C LEU A 75 -8.66 3.89 -8.83
N SER A 76 -7.65 4.77 -8.87
CA SER A 76 -7.57 5.93 -7.98
C SER A 76 -8.78 6.86 -8.14
N LYS A 77 -9.24 7.08 -9.38
CA LYS A 77 -10.47 7.83 -9.68
C LYS A 77 -11.74 7.09 -9.30
N GLN A 78 -11.80 5.78 -9.53
CA GLN A 78 -12.98 4.97 -9.24
C GLN A 78 -13.29 4.92 -7.74
N TYR A 79 -12.26 4.83 -6.89
CA TYR A 79 -12.42 4.72 -5.45
C TYR A 79 -11.98 5.97 -4.66
N ASP A 80 -11.70 7.09 -5.34
CA ASP A 80 -11.38 8.40 -4.74
C ASP A 80 -10.20 8.40 -3.73
N PHE A 81 -9.01 8.02 -4.20
CA PHE A 81 -7.77 8.06 -3.42
C PHE A 81 -6.56 8.50 -4.27
N GLU A 82 -5.46 8.91 -3.63
CA GLU A 82 -4.33 9.58 -4.32
C GLU A 82 -3.14 8.67 -4.61
N GLY A 83 -3.00 7.52 -3.94
CA GLY A 83 -1.88 6.64 -4.22
C GLY A 83 -1.94 5.31 -3.50
N PHE A 84 -0.99 4.45 -3.86
CA PHE A 84 -0.91 3.07 -3.41
C PHE A 84 0.32 2.90 -2.52
N TYR A 85 0.11 2.53 -1.27
CA TYR A 85 1.14 2.04 -0.38
C TYR A 85 1.16 0.51 -0.43
N CYS A 86 2.03 -0.03 -1.28
CA CYS A 86 2.30 -1.46 -1.33
C CYS A 86 3.32 -1.79 -0.23
N PHE A 87 3.00 -2.67 0.71
CA PHE A 87 3.85 -2.95 1.85
C PHE A 87 4.04 -4.44 2.09
N ALA A 88 5.23 -4.83 2.52
CA ALA A 88 5.58 -6.18 2.95
C ALA A 88 6.12 -6.16 4.37
N PHE A 89 5.79 -7.19 5.16
CA PHE A 89 6.33 -7.33 6.52
C PHE A 89 7.79 -7.77 6.48
N THR A 90 8.66 -7.05 7.20
CA THR A 90 10.10 -7.36 7.27
C THR A 90 10.47 -8.20 8.50
N GLY A 91 9.48 -8.49 9.37
CA GLY A 91 9.73 -8.82 10.77
C GLY A 91 10.25 -7.61 11.55
N GLU A 92 10.33 -7.68 12.88
CA GLU A 92 10.95 -6.64 13.70
C GLU A 92 12.48 -6.68 13.53
N LYS A 93 12.98 -6.05 12.46
CA LYS A 93 14.41 -5.91 12.20
C LYS A 93 14.79 -4.45 12.32
N ASN A 94 15.66 -4.13 13.28
CA ASN A 94 16.16 -2.77 13.52
C ASN A 94 15.04 -1.73 13.82
N GLY A 95 13.92 -2.16 14.40
CA GLY A 95 12.78 -1.29 14.71
C GLY A 95 11.85 -0.99 13.53
N THR A 96 12.14 -1.52 12.34
CA THR A 96 11.26 -1.46 11.16
C THR A 96 10.41 -2.73 11.11
N MET A 97 9.08 -2.58 11.01
CA MET A 97 8.14 -3.71 10.91
C MET A 97 7.71 -4.01 9.47
N VAL A 98 7.74 -3.00 8.60
CA VAL A 98 7.28 -3.08 7.21
C VAL A 98 8.20 -2.30 6.28
N GLN A 99 8.31 -2.77 5.04
CA GLN A 99 8.92 -2.04 3.94
C GLN A 99 7.82 -1.71 2.93
N THR A 100 7.87 -0.50 2.36
CA THR A 100 6.81 0.02 1.51
C THR A 100 7.38 0.63 0.24
N ARG A 101 6.66 0.48 -0.87
CA ARG A 101 6.82 1.30 -2.07
C ARG A 101 5.55 2.09 -2.30
N PHE A 102 5.72 3.37 -2.60
CA PHE A 102 4.62 4.28 -2.87
C PHE A 102 4.51 4.52 -4.37
N PHE A 103 3.31 4.35 -4.92
CA PHE A 103 2.98 4.66 -6.30
C PHE A 103 1.90 5.73 -6.33
N ASN A 104 2.20 6.86 -6.95
CA ASN A 104 1.28 7.98 -7.19
C ASN A 104 1.24 8.24 -8.70
N PRO A 105 0.26 7.67 -9.41
CA PRO A 105 0.19 7.66 -10.87
C PRO A 105 -0.47 8.91 -11.48
#